data_AF-A0A9E6BHC2-F1
#
_entry.id   AF-A0A9E6BHC2-F1
#
_cell.length_a   1.000
_cell.length_b   1.000
_cell.length_c   1.000
_cell.angle_alpha   90.00
_cell.angle_beta   90.00
_cell.angle_gamma   90.00
#
_symmetry.space_group_name_H-M   'P 1'
#
loop_
_entity.id
_entity.type
_entity.pdbx_description
1 polymer ?
#
loop_
_entity_poly.entity_id
_entity_poly.type
_entity_poly.pdbx_seq_one_letter_code
_entity_poly.pdbx_strand_id
1 'polypeptide(L)'
;MDNKKNHKEKLKFLRRQRAAFVDQAREQIKISNNLFKKIKSQIKDQAMTIPQIAQAIEEPSSLVLVYVSGLKKFGLAVEKEKDGDYFKYQLSSTN
;
A
#
# COMPACT_ATOMS: atom_id res chain seq x y z
N MET A 1 -26.28 -40.67 -1.42
CA MET A 1 -25.54 -39.85 -0.41
C MET A 1 -24.36 -39.12 -1.06
N ASP A 2 -24.45 -38.79 -2.36
CA ASP A 2 -23.25 -38.55 -3.21
C ASP A 2 -23.03 -37.08 -3.60
N ASN A 3 -24.06 -36.24 -3.42
CA ASN A 3 -24.01 -34.84 -3.83
C ASN A 3 -23.08 -33.99 -2.95
N LYS A 4 -22.99 -34.30 -1.64
CA LYS A 4 -22.12 -33.59 -0.68
C LYS A 4 -20.62 -33.87 -0.91
N LYS A 5 -20.25 -35.10 -1.29
CA LYS A 5 -18.85 -35.45 -1.60
C LYS A 5 -18.39 -34.75 -2.88
N ASN A 6 -19.20 -34.77 -3.94
CA ASN A 6 -18.92 -34.10 -5.21
C ASN A 6 -18.75 -32.58 -5.05
N HIS A 7 -19.60 -31.94 -4.24
CA HIS A 7 -19.48 -30.51 -3.95
C HIS A 7 -18.18 -30.15 -3.19
N LYS A 8 -17.79 -30.97 -2.20
CA LYS A 8 -16.55 -30.76 -1.43
C LYS A 8 -15.31 -30.85 -2.32
N GLU A 9 -15.28 -31.80 -3.26
CA GLU A 9 -14.16 -31.95 -4.21
C GLU A 9 -14.08 -30.82 -5.22
N LYS A 10 -15.23 -30.38 -5.77
CA LYS A 10 -15.30 -29.18 -6.63
C LYS A 10 -14.76 -27.94 -5.92
N LEU A 11 -15.12 -27.73 -4.66
CA LEU A 11 -14.58 -26.62 -3.85
C LEU A 11 -13.07 -26.77 -3.60
N LYS A 12 -12.57 -28.00 -3.37
CA LYS A 12 -11.14 -28.25 -3.18
C LYS A 12 -10.35 -27.97 -4.46
N PHE A 13 -10.91 -28.32 -5.62
CA PHE A 13 -10.34 -27.99 -6.93
C PHE A 13 -10.30 -26.48 -7.19
N LEU A 14 -11.40 -25.77 -6.93
CA LEU A 14 -11.46 -24.31 -7.07
C LEU A 14 -10.46 -23.58 -6.16
N ARG A 15 -10.28 -24.06 -4.91
CA ARG A 15 -9.25 -23.52 -4.01
C ARG A 15 -7.84 -23.72 -4.57
N ARG A 16 -7.55 -24.87 -5.17
CA ARG A 16 -6.25 -25.14 -5.80
C ARG A 16 -6.00 -24.25 -7.01
N GLN A 17 -7.01 -24.05 -7.87
CA GLN A 17 -6.91 -23.14 -9.01
C GLN A 17 -6.63 -21.69 -8.56
N ARG A 18 -7.26 -21.25 -7.47
CA ARG A 18 -7.09 -19.88 -6.96
C ARG A 18 -5.86 -19.70 -6.07
N ALA A 19 -5.21 -20.77 -5.62
CA ALA A 19 -4.11 -20.71 -4.67
C ALA A 19 -2.98 -19.79 -5.17
N ALA A 20 -2.55 -19.96 -6.42
CA ALA A 20 -1.50 -19.13 -7.02
C ALA A 20 -1.88 -17.64 -7.05
N PHE A 21 -3.13 -17.31 -7.40
CA PHE A 21 -3.61 -15.93 -7.40
C PHE A 21 -3.69 -15.33 -5.99
N VAL A 22 -4.11 -16.12 -5.01
CA VAL A 22 -4.16 -15.70 -3.60
C VAL A 22 -2.75 -15.45 -3.07
N ASP A 23 -1.80 -16.32 -3.39
CA ASP A 23 -0.42 -16.17 -2.94
C ASP A 23 0.26 -14.96 -3.59
N GLN A 24 0.04 -14.72 -4.89
CA GLN A 24 0.47 -13.49 -5.56
C GLN A 24 -0.12 -12.23 -4.94
N ALA A 25 -1.43 -12.25 -4.64
CA ALA A 25 -2.09 -11.11 -3.99
C ALA A 25 -1.52 -10.86 -2.58
N ARG A 26 -1.20 -11.92 -1.82
CA ARG A 26 -0.58 -11.81 -0.50
C ARG A 26 0.80 -11.16 -0.56
N GLU A 27 1.64 -11.59 -1.50
CA GLU A 27 2.97 -10.99 -1.67
C GLU A 27 2.85 -9.51 -2.09
N GLN A 28 1.91 -9.18 -2.99
CA GLN A 28 1.70 -7.78 -3.38
C GLN A 28 1.24 -6.90 -2.21
N ILE A 29 0.34 -7.42 -1.36
CA ILE A 29 -0.10 -6.74 -0.14
C ILE A 29 1.07 -6.54 0.82
N LYS A 30 1.95 -7.55 0.97
CA LYS A 30 3.13 -7.47 1.82
C LYS A 30 4.10 -6.38 1.36
N ILE A 31 4.39 -6.33 0.05
CA ILE A 31 5.21 -5.27 -0.55
C ILE A 31 4.57 -3.90 -0.31
N SER A 32 3.28 -3.77 -0.60
CA SER A 32 2.55 -2.51 -0.44
C SER A 32 2.54 -2.02 1.02
N ASN A 33 2.33 -2.93 1.97
CA ASN A 33 2.34 -2.62 3.41
C ASN A 33 3.72 -2.19 3.89
N ASN A 34 4.79 -2.83 3.40
CA ASN A 34 6.15 -2.42 3.70
C ASN A 34 6.43 -1.02 3.15
N LEU A 35 5.98 -0.71 1.94
CA LEU A 35 6.14 0.61 1.35
C LEU A 35 5.37 1.68 2.15
N PHE A 36 4.12 1.41 2.53
CA PHE A 36 3.36 2.30 3.40
C PHE A 36 4.06 2.56 4.72
N LYS A 37 4.64 1.53 5.35
CA LYS A 37 5.40 1.70 6.61
C LYS A 37 6.61 2.61 6.41
N LYS A 38 7.41 2.36 5.36
CA LYS A 38 8.57 3.19 5.02
C LYS A 38 8.17 4.65 4.75
N ILE A 39 7.13 4.88 3.95
CA ILE A 39 6.64 6.23 3.66
C ILE A 39 6.18 6.91 4.95
N LYS A 40 5.31 6.26 5.72
CA LYS A 40 4.79 6.81 6.99
C LYS A 40 5.90 7.15 7.97
N SER A 41 6.98 6.36 8.05
CA SER A 41 8.10 6.69 8.94
C SER A 41 8.85 7.94 8.48
N GLN A 42 8.96 8.19 7.18
CA GLN A 42 9.61 9.41 6.67
C GLN A 42 8.79 10.67 6.97
N ILE A 43 7.46 10.58 6.85
CA ILE A 43 6.55 11.73 7.00
C ILE A 43 5.92 11.85 8.40
N LYS A 44 6.42 11.10 9.39
CA LYS A 44 5.86 11.07 10.74
C LYS A 44 6.17 12.37 11.49
N ASP A 45 7.45 12.66 11.63
CA ASP A 45 7.94 13.74 12.47
C ASP A 45 8.19 15.03 11.67
N GLN A 46 8.41 14.91 10.36
CA GLN A 46 8.66 16.03 9.46
C GLN A 46 7.82 15.94 8.19
N ALA A 47 7.47 17.10 7.62
CA ALA A 47 6.77 17.17 6.34
C ALA A 47 7.78 17.09 5.19
N MET A 48 7.63 16.12 4.29
CA MET A 48 8.56 15.88 3.17
C MET A 48 7.85 15.90 1.82
N THR A 49 8.56 16.32 0.77
CA THR A 49 8.04 16.25 -0.61
C THR A 49 8.14 14.83 -1.18
N ILE A 50 7.38 14.55 -2.23
CA ILE A 50 7.43 13.24 -2.91
C ILE A 50 8.85 12.85 -3.36
N PRO A 51 9.63 13.74 -4.02
CA PRO A 51 11.01 13.42 -4.40
C PRO A 51 11.92 13.14 -3.19
N GLN A 52 11.75 13.88 -2.08
CA GLN A 52 12.53 13.66 -0.86
C GLN A 52 12.22 12.30 -0.24
N ILE A 53 10.94 11.92 -0.17
CA ILE A 53 10.53 10.60 0.35
C ILE A 53 11.09 9.49 -0.55
N ALA A 54 10.97 9.64 -1.87
CA ALA A 54 11.48 8.70 -2.86
C ALA A 54 12.98 8.45 -2.71
N GLN A 55 13.76 9.53 -2.54
CA GLN A 55 15.19 9.44 -2.30
C GLN A 55 15.51 8.75 -0.95
N ALA A 56 14.75 9.06 0.11
CA ALA A 56 14.99 8.51 1.44
C ALA A 56 14.70 7.00 1.56
N ILE A 57 13.81 6.46 0.71
CA ILE A 57 13.44 5.04 0.72
C ILE A 57 14.00 4.25 -0.48
N GLU A 58 14.75 4.93 -1.36
CA GLU A 58 15.35 4.40 -2.59
C GLU A 58 14.32 3.80 -3.56
N GLU A 59 13.18 4.47 -3.73
CA GLU A 59 12.07 4.02 -4.59
C GLU A 59 11.72 5.06 -5.66
N PRO A 60 11.08 4.66 -6.77
CA PRO A 60 10.65 5.60 -7.80
C PRO A 60 9.65 6.64 -7.28
N SER A 61 9.84 7.92 -7.66
CA SER A 61 8.92 9.00 -7.27
C SER A 61 7.48 8.78 -7.74
N SER A 62 7.30 8.16 -8.91
CA SER A 62 5.98 7.78 -9.44
C SER A 62 5.26 6.78 -8.53
N LEU A 63 5.99 5.80 -7.98
CA LEU A 63 5.47 4.84 -7.02
C LEU A 63 5.08 5.57 -5.73
N VAL A 64 6.00 6.34 -5.16
CA VAL A 64 5.73 7.10 -3.92
C VAL A 64 4.52 8.02 -4.05
N LEU A 65 4.38 8.73 -5.19
CA LEU A 65 3.22 9.58 -5.48
C LEU A 65 1.90 8.82 -5.34
N VAL A 66 1.79 7.62 -5.91
CA VAL A 66 0.56 6.81 -5.83
C VAL A 66 0.23 6.43 -4.38
N TYR A 67 1.22 6.02 -3.60
CA TYR A 67 1.01 5.61 -2.21
C TYR A 67 0.69 6.80 -1.30
N VAL A 68 1.39 7.93 -1.45
CA VAL A 68 1.13 9.16 -0.71
C VAL A 68 -0.26 9.72 -1.05
N SER A 69 -0.66 9.67 -2.33
CA SER A 69 -2.01 10.03 -2.75
C SER A 69 -3.08 9.14 -2.11
N GLY A 70 -2.80 7.83 -1.97
CA GLY A 70 -3.64 6.91 -1.23
C GLY A 70 -3.76 7.29 0.25
N LEU A 71 -2.65 7.60 0.92
CA LEU A 71 -2.67 8.07 2.32
C LEU A 71 -3.48 9.35 2.48
N LYS A 72 -3.33 10.31 1.55
CA LYS A 72 -4.12 11.54 1.52
C LYS A 72 -5.61 11.23 1.35
N LYS A 73 -5.96 10.38 0.38
CA LYS A 73 -7.36 10.00 0.07
C LYS A 73 -8.07 9.40 1.29
N PHE A 74 -7.37 8.62 2.10
CA PHE A 74 -7.91 8.00 3.32
C PHE A 74 -7.71 8.86 4.59
N GLY A 75 -7.28 10.12 4.46
CA GLY A 75 -7.11 11.05 5.59
C GLY A 75 -5.93 10.73 6.51
N LEU A 76 -5.04 9.82 6.10
CA LEU A 76 -3.87 9.41 6.88
C LEU A 76 -2.68 10.36 6.70
N ALA A 77 -2.65 11.13 5.61
CA ALA A 77 -1.63 12.15 5.36
C ALA A 77 -2.31 13.46 4.94
N VAL A 78 -1.68 14.58 5.29
CA VAL A 78 -2.13 15.94 4.95
C VAL A 78 -1.07 16.65 4.13
N GLU A 79 -1.54 17.47 3.18
CA GLU A 79 -0.68 18.42 2.47
C GLU A 79 -0.37 19.60 3.39
N LYS A 80 0.89 19.99 3.38
CA LYS A 80 1.44 21.15 4.08
C LYS A 80 1.89 22.18 3.04
N GLU A 81 2.85 23.00 3.43
CA GLU A 81 3.45 24.01 2.57
C GLU A 81 4.02 23.42 1.29
N LYS A 82 3.99 24.23 0.24
CA LYS A 82 4.60 23.89 -1.04
C LYS A 82 6.08 24.27 -1.00
N ASP A 83 6.92 23.39 -1.51
CA ASP A 83 8.35 23.60 -1.67
C ASP A 83 8.66 23.50 -3.17
N GLY A 84 8.77 24.67 -3.81
CA GLY A 84 8.83 24.81 -5.27
C GLY A 84 7.56 24.27 -5.96
N ASP A 85 7.73 23.19 -6.72
CA ASP A 85 6.63 22.55 -7.46
C ASP A 85 5.94 21.41 -6.70
N TYR A 86 6.45 21.04 -5.52
CA TYR A 86 5.96 19.89 -4.76
C TYR A 86 5.31 20.30 -3.44
N PHE A 87 4.19 19.67 -3.09
CA PHE A 87 3.64 19.77 -1.75
C PHE A 87 4.45 18.90 -0.78
N LYS A 88 4.62 19.40 0.45
CA LYS A 88 5.09 18.58 1.57
C LYS A 88 3.92 17.77 2.14
N TYR A 89 4.18 16.54 2.52
CA TYR A 89 3.22 15.64 3.14
C TYR A 89 3.68 15.27 4.55
N GLN A 90 2.74 15.26 5.48
CA GLN A 90 2.94 14.80 6.85
C GLN A 90 1.81 13.86 7.26
N LEU A 91 2.06 12.97 8.21
CA LEU A 91 0.98 12.19 8.82
C LEU A 91 -0.09 13.12 9.43
N SER A 92 -1.34 12.74 9.23
CA SER A 92 -2.47 13.40 9.87
C SER A 92 -2.39 13.19 11.38
N SER A 93 -2.54 14.26 12.17
CA SER A 93 -2.60 14.20 13.64
C SER A 93 -3.90 13.59 14.18
N THR A 94 -4.73 12.99 13.32
CA THR A 94 -5.99 12.37 13.74
C THR A 94 -5.68 10.98 14.33
N ASN A 95 -5.29 10.96 15.59
CA ASN A 95 -5.35 9.83 16.52
C ASN A 95 -5.45 10.36 17.95
#